data_AF-A0A9X8YR48-F1
#
_entry.id   AF-A0A9X8YR48-F1
#
_cell.length_a   1.000
_cell.length_b   1.000
_cell.length_c   1.000
_cell.angle_alpha   90.00
_cell.angle_beta   90.00
_cell.angle_gamma   90.00
#
_symmetry.space_group_name_H-M   'P 1'
#
loop_
_entity.id
_entity.type
_entity.pdbx_description
1 polymer ?
#
loop_
_entity_poly.entity_id
_entity_poly.type
_entity_poly.pdbx_seq_one_letter_code
_entity_poly.pdbx_strand_id
1 'polypeptide(L)' 'KLRAGQPTGRKELKPLGLSGAALHAKTFAIDDKRVFIGSFNFDPRSAHLNCEMGFLIDSPTLAADTRQLFDGPLEY' A
#
# COMPACT_ATOMS: atom_id res chain seq x y z
N LYS A 1 -32.63 24.66 19.87
CA LYS A 1 -31.18 24.61 19.59
C LYS A 1 -30.77 23.15 19.54
N LEU A 2 -30.51 22.61 18.36
CA LEU A 2 -30.21 21.19 18.16
C LEU A 2 -28.83 21.09 17.51
N ARG A 3 -27.90 20.39 18.18
CA ARG A 3 -26.53 20.18 17.73
C ARG A 3 -26.54 19.06 16.69
N ALA A 4 -26.05 19.32 15.49
CA ALA A 4 -25.77 18.29 14.50
C ALA A 4 -24.51 17.52 14.91
N GLY A 5 -24.66 16.23 15.17
CA GLY A 5 -23.55 15.32 15.47
C GLY A 5 -22.67 15.12 14.24
N GLN A 6 -21.36 15.18 14.44
CA GLN A 6 -20.37 14.78 13.44
C GLN A 6 -20.42 13.25 13.26
N PRO A 7 -20.43 12.72 12.03
CA PRO A 7 -20.15 11.30 11.82
C PRO A 7 -18.64 11.10 11.84
N THR A 8 -18.05 10.91 13.02
CA THR A 8 -16.68 10.37 13.15
C THR A 8 -16.75 8.86 13.04
N GLY A 9 -16.92 8.37 11.82
CA GLY A 9 -16.70 6.97 11.48
C GLY A 9 -15.44 6.86 10.63
N ARG A 10 -14.28 6.66 11.26
CA ARG A 10 -13.11 6.11 10.53
C ARG A 10 -13.59 4.75 10.03
N LYS A 11 -13.95 4.65 8.75
CA LYS A 11 -14.26 3.36 8.12
C LYS A 11 -13.00 2.52 8.30
N GLU A 12 -13.05 1.56 9.22
CA GLU A 12 -12.09 0.48 9.27
C GLU A 12 -12.14 -0.20 7.90
N LEU A 13 -11.13 0.06 7.09
CA LEU A 13 -10.89 -0.68 5.87
C LEU A 13 -10.58 -2.11 6.34
N LYS A 14 -11.57 -3.00 6.24
CA LYS A 14 -11.32 -4.44 6.38
C LYS A 14 -10.15 -4.79 5.46
N PRO A 15 -9.13 -5.53 5.92
CA PRO A 15 -8.00 -5.87 5.07
C PRO A 15 -8.54 -6.61 3.83
N LEU A 16 -8.36 -6.00 2.67
CA LEU A 16 -8.63 -6.60 1.37
C LEU A 16 -7.72 -7.84 1.26
N GLY A 17 -8.22 -9.03 1.57
CA GLY A 17 -7.42 -10.24 1.31
C GLY A 17 -7.71 -11.54 2.04
N LEU A 18 -8.83 -11.70 2.75
CA LEU A 18 -9.14 -12.96 3.46
C LEU A 18 -9.62 -14.12 2.55
N SER A 19 -9.50 -14.00 1.22
CA SER A 19 -9.87 -15.06 0.26
C SER A 19 -8.60 -15.62 -0.39
N GLY A 20 -8.56 -16.93 -0.68
CA GLY A 20 -7.41 -17.61 -1.30
C GLY A 20 -6.97 -17.07 -2.68
N ALA A 21 -7.70 -16.09 -3.23
CA ALA A 21 -7.37 -15.35 -4.45
C ALA A 21 -7.02 -13.86 -4.17
N ALA A 22 -6.62 -13.51 -2.95
CA ALA A 22 -6.13 -12.18 -2.63
C ALA A 22 -4.82 -11.90 -3.35
N LEU A 23 -4.72 -10.75 -4.04
CA LEU A 23 -3.46 -10.31 -4.59
C LEU A 23 -2.51 -10.00 -3.42
N HIS A 24 -1.55 -10.88 -3.19
CA HIS A 24 -0.44 -10.62 -2.28
C HIS A 24 0.49 -9.59 -2.92
N ALA A 25 0.09 -8.32 -2.79
CA ALA A 25 0.80 -7.19 -3.36
C ALA A 25 2.07 -6.88 -2.56
N LYS A 26 3.09 -6.45 -3.28
CA LYS A 26 4.35 -5.94 -2.77
C LYS A 26 4.37 -4.46 -3.08
N THR A 27 4.76 -3.70 -2.07
CA THR A 27 4.73 -2.25 -2.10
C THR A 27 6.11 -1.72 -1.75
N PHE A 28 6.60 -0.78 -2.55
CA PHE A 28 7.85 -0.07 -2.26
C PHE A 28 7.77 1.40 -2.73
N ALA A 29 8.44 2.27 -1.98
CA ALA A 29 8.58 3.69 -2.32
C ALA A 29 9.92 3.93 -3.05
N ILE A 30 9.96 4.91 -3.96
CA ILE A 30 11.12 5.28 -4.76
C ILE A 30 11.33 6.79 -4.62
N ASP A 31 12.51 7.17 -4.11
CA ASP A 31 13.01 8.55 -4.00
C ASP A 31 12.03 9.54 -3.36
N ASP A 32 11.18 9.10 -2.43
CA ASP A 32 10.11 9.90 -1.80
C ASP A 32 9.15 10.56 -2.81
N LYS A 33 9.02 10.00 -4.01
CA LYS A 33 8.20 10.56 -5.10
C LYS A 33 7.18 9.59 -5.65
N ARG A 34 7.55 8.32 -5.78
CA ARG A 34 6.71 7.30 -6.42
C ARG A 34 6.52 6.11 -5.52
N VAL A 35 5.39 5.43 -5.69
CA VAL A 35 5.10 4.16 -5.01
C VAL A 35 4.70 3.14 -6.06
N PHE A 36 5.28 1.95 -5.95
CA PHE A 36 4.84 0.78 -6.67
C PHE A 36 3.95 -0.08 -5.78
N ILE A 37 2.84 -0.61 -6.33
CA ILE A 37 2.00 -1.63 -5.69
C ILE A 37 1.69 -2.69 -6.74
N GLY A 38 2.12 -3.93 -6.54
CA GLY A 38 1.89 -4.98 -7.54
C GLY A 38 2.40 -6.36 -7.14
N SER A 39 2.45 -7.28 -8.10
CA SER A 39 2.91 -8.66 -7.85
C SER A 39 4.45 -8.82 -7.85
N PHE A 40 5.18 -7.80 -8.29
CA PHE A 40 6.64 -7.83 -8.46
C PHE A 40 7.38 -8.03 -7.13
N ASN A 41 8.10 -9.15 -6.99
CA ASN A 41 8.79 -9.51 -5.75
C ASN A 41 10.18 -8.88 -5.58
N PHE A 42 10.62 -8.04 -6.53
CA PHE A 42 11.96 -7.45 -6.52
C PHE A 42 13.11 -8.46 -6.71
N ASP A 43 12.91 -9.43 -7.60
CA ASP A 43 13.92 -10.44 -7.95
C ASP A 43 14.08 -10.58 -9.49
N PRO A 44 15.16 -11.22 -9.98
CA PRO A 44 15.37 -11.40 -11.41
C PRO A 44 14.28 -12.18 -12.14
N ARG A 45 13.53 -13.06 -11.46
CA ARG A 45 12.45 -13.82 -12.08
C ARG A 45 11.26 -12.92 -12.37
N SER A 46 10.90 -12.03 -11.44
CA SER A 46 9.88 -11.00 -11.68
C SER A 46 10.27 -10.05 -12.81
N ALA A 47 11.57 -9.79 -13.00
CA ALA A 47 12.06 -8.92 -14.07
C ALA A 47 12.09 -9.57 -15.46
N HIS A 48 12.24 -10.90 -15.54
CA HIS A 48 12.56 -11.57 -16.81
C HIS A 48 11.61 -12.70 -17.21
N LEU A 49 10.88 -13.30 -16.28
CA LEU A 49 10.12 -14.52 -16.52
C LEU A 49 8.63 -14.37 -16.23
N ASN A 50 8.26 -13.63 -15.18
CA ASN A 50 6.86 -13.49 -14.80
C ASN A 50 6.17 -12.38 -15.59
N CYS A 51 4.89 -12.59 -15.93
CA CYS A 51 4.01 -11.50 -16.31
C CYS A 51 3.49 -10.82 -15.04
N GLU A 52 4.08 -9.69 -14.70
CA GLU A 52 3.78 -8.94 -13.48
C GLU A 52 2.70 -7.90 -13.73
N MET A 53 1.89 -7.60 -12.70
CA MET A 53 0.90 -6.53 -12.73
C MET A 53 1.13 -5.60 -11.55
N GLY A 54 0.95 -4.31 -11.78
CA GLY A 54 1.06 -3.32 -10.72
C GLY A 54 0.76 -1.91 -11.18
N PHE A 55 0.65 -1.02 -10.21
CA PHE A 55 0.52 0.41 -10.40
C PHE A 55 1.84 1.08 -10.00
N LEU A 56 2.34 1.95 -10.88
CA LEU A 56 3.36 2.92 -10.52
C LEU A 56 2.66 4.27 -10.35
N ILE A 57 2.63 4.76 -9.11
CA ILE A 57 1.88 5.95 -8.72
C ILE A 57 2.88 7.07 -8.45
N ASP A 58 2.71 8.21 -9.13
CA ASP A 58 3.48 9.43 -8.86
C ASP A 58 2.75 10.28 -7.82
N SER A 59 3.25 10.24 -6.58
CA SER A 59 2.68 10.93 -5.44
C SER A 59 3.71 10.98 -4.31
N PRO A 60 4.39 12.13 -4.13
CA PRO A 60 5.33 12.32 -3.03
C PRO A 60 4.69 12.10 -1.66
N THR A 61 3.42 12.50 -1.49
CA THR A 61 2.68 12.28 -0.25
C THR A 61 2.52 10.80 0.06
N LEU A 62 2.10 9.99 -0.92
CA LEU A 62 1.94 8.55 -0.72
C LEU A 62 3.28 7.86 -0.48
N ALA A 63 4.34 8.32 -1.14
CA ALA A 63 5.69 7.80 -0.92
C ALA A 63 6.18 8.09 0.50
N ALA A 64 5.97 9.31 1.00
CA ALA A 64 6.33 9.68 2.37
C ALA A 64 5.53 8.89 3.42
N ASP A 65 4.23 8.69 3.20
CA ASP A 65 3.37 7.88 4.08
C ASP A 65 3.84 6.41 4.10
N THR A 66 4.16 5.86 2.93
CA THR A 66 4.66 4.48 2.78
C THR A 66 6.00 4.31 3.50
N ARG A 67 6.91 5.27 3.35
CA ARG A 67 8.20 5.28 4.07
C ARG A 67 8.01 5.32 5.58
N GLN A 68 7.16 6.22 6.09
CA GLN A 68 6.87 6.30 7.53
C GLN A 68 6.26 5.00 8.08
N LEU A 69 5.40 4.34 7.32
CA LEU A 69 4.83 3.06 7.70
C LEU A 69 5.91 1.99 7.90
N PHE A 70 6.91 1.94 7.01
CA PHE A 70 8.00 0.96 7.10
C PHE A 70 9.07 1.31 8.13
N ASP A 71 9.31 2.60 8.38
CA ASP A 71 10.28 3.09 9.37
C ASP A 71 9.75 3.04 10.81
N GLY A 72 8.47 2.68 11.00
CA GLY A 72 7.85 2.56 12.32
C GLY A 72 8.53 1.49 13.20
N PRO A 73 8.42 1.62 14.54
CA PRO A 73 8.93 0.60 15.44
C PRO A 73 8.24 -0.74 15.17
N LEU A 74 9.03 -1.81 15.07
CA LEU A 74 8.50 -3.16 14.98
C LEU A 74 7.87 -3.51 16.33
N GLU A 75 6.54 -3.49 16.41
CA GLU A 75 5.84 -4.04 17.57
C GLU A 75 6.00 -5.57 17.54
N TYR A 76 6.64 -6.13 18.56
CA TYR A 76 6.87 -7.57 18.76
C TYR A 76 5.84 -8.14 19.74
#